data_AF-A0A221T1S9-F1
#
_entry.id   AF-A0A221T1S9-F1
#
_cell.length_a   1.000
_cell.length_b   1.000
_cell.length_c   1.000
_cell.angle_alpha   90.00
_cell.angle_beta   90.00
_cell.angle_gamma   90.00
#
_symmetry.space_group_name_H-M   'P 1'
#
loop_
_entity.id
_entity.type
_entity.pdbx_description
1 polymer ?
#
loop_
_entity_poly.entity_id
_entity_poly.type
_entity_poly.pdbx_seq_one_letter_code
_entity_poly.pdbx_strand_id
1 'polypeptide(L)'
;MPRYGLPKYVQQVPQPPEAVRLSVHGHVTFPLIVLPADLQALPRQELTRDFHCVTTWTVPGVQWAGWAFRDVWEALLAPVARPGVTHVQFRALDGYRVSVPLEELLRGGVLLADTLNGQPLGVRHGAPLRLVAPQLYGAKNIKHLTALELLTGPPHASLAGRLLIHPRGQVDLEERSSLPPQRFWRWLYAAQLPAFLRHTARLDRTGGG
;
A
#
# COMPACT_ATOMS: atom_id res chain seq x y z
N MET A 1 -14.16 2.89 -6.60
CA MET A 1 -13.56 2.48 -5.32
C MET A 1 -13.61 3.65 -4.32
N PRO A 2 -14.26 3.51 -3.16
CA PRO A 2 -14.37 4.58 -2.16
C PRO A 2 -13.01 4.90 -1.52
N ARG A 3 -12.87 6.13 -0.99
CA ARG A 3 -11.67 6.50 -0.25
C ARG A 3 -11.60 5.72 1.07
N TYR A 4 -10.38 5.32 1.47
CA TYR A 4 -10.12 4.56 2.68
C TYR A 4 -8.75 4.89 3.26
N GLY A 5 -8.56 4.56 4.54
CA GLY A 5 -7.37 4.83 5.34
C GLY A 5 -7.75 5.22 6.78
N LEU A 6 -6.75 5.55 7.61
CA LEU A 6 -7.02 6.09 8.94
C LEU A 6 -7.55 7.52 8.84
N PRO A 7 -8.41 7.99 9.79
CA PRO A 7 -9.04 9.31 9.73
C PRO A 7 -8.06 10.46 9.46
N LYS A 8 -6.88 10.44 10.10
CA LYS A 8 -5.81 11.43 9.91
C LYS A 8 -5.36 11.57 8.45
N TYR A 9 -5.25 10.48 7.71
CA TYR A 9 -4.71 10.44 6.34
C TYR A 9 -5.82 10.51 5.28
N VAL A 10 -7.02 10.03 5.62
CA VAL A 10 -8.19 10.08 4.71
C VAL A 10 -8.68 11.50 4.46
N GLN A 11 -8.33 12.46 5.32
CA GLN A 11 -8.72 13.85 5.13
C GLN A 11 -7.69 14.65 4.31
N GLN A 12 -6.44 14.18 4.24
CA GLN A 12 -5.35 14.90 3.57
C GLN A 12 -5.26 14.49 2.11
N VAL A 13 -5.51 15.39 1.17
CA VAL A 13 -5.27 15.15 -0.27
C VAL A 13 -3.97 15.86 -0.62
N PRO A 14 -2.80 15.22 -0.48
CA PRO A 14 -1.56 15.88 -0.85
C PRO A 14 -1.56 16.12 -2.36
N GLN A 15 -0.94 17.23 -2.80
CA GLN A 15 -0.69 17.48 -4.21
C GLN A 15 0.52 16.63 -4.64
N PRO A 16 0.32 15.58 -5.44
CA PRO A 16 1.41 14.72 -5.83
C PRO A 16 2.26 15.39 -6.91
N PRO A 17 3.55 15.03 -7.02
CA PRO A 17 4.34 15.46 -8.16
C PRO A 17 3.72 14.91 -9.46
N GLU A 18 3.89 15.65 -10.54
CA GLU A 18 3.40 15.26 -11.87
C GLU A 18 4.03 13.95 -12.35
N ALA A 19 5.31 13.73 -12.00
CA ALA A 19 6.07 12.55 -12.35
C ALA A 19 6.42 11.71 -11.12
N VAL A 20 6.49 10.39 -11.32
CA VAL A 20 6.97 9.44 -10.31
C VAL A 20 8.42 9.78 -9.92
N ARG A 21 8.68 9.87 -8.62
CA ARG A 21 10.01 9.98 -8.07
C ARG A 21 10.08 9.19 -6.77
N LEU A 22 10.64 7.99 -6.84
CA LEU A 22 10.65 7.04 -5.73
C LEU A 22 12.05 6.92 -5.14
N SER A 23 12.25 7.48 -3.96
CA SER A 23 13.55 7.40 -3.26
C SER A 23 13.72 6.04 -2.57
N VAL A 24 14.89 5.43 -2.70
CA VAL A 24 15.23 4.15 -2.07
C VAL A 24 16.44 4.34 -1.17
N HIS A 25 16.31 3.96 0.10
CA HIS A 25 17.34 4.09 1.12
C HIS A 25 17.27 2.94 2.14
N GLY A 26 18.00 3.06 3.25
CA GLY A 26 18.06 2.04 4.29
C GLY A 26 19.23 1.08 4.07
N HIS A 27 18.97 -0.22 4.07
CA HIS A 27 19.96 -1.29 3.94
C HIS A 27 20.41 -1.49 2.47
N VAL A 28 20.97 -0.43 1.90
CA VAL A 28 21.48 -0.36 0.53
C VAL A 28 22.97 -0.02 0.51
N THR A 29 23.66 -0.33 -0.59
CA THR A 29 25.06 0.05 -0.82
C THR A 29 25.17 1.55 -1.09
N PHE A 30 24.26 2.09 -1.89
CA PHE A 30 24.09 3.52 -2.13
C PHE A 30 22.60 3.82 -2.30
N PRO A 31 22.10 4.98 -1.82
CA PRO A 31 20.74 5.42 -2.10
C PRO A 31 20.53 5.63 -3.60
N LEU A 32 19.33 5.34 -4.11
CA LEU A 32 18.96 5.64 -5.49
C LEU A 32 17.58 6.29 -5.56
N ILE A 33 17.31 6.94 -6.68
CA ILE A 33 16.01 7.51 -7.01
C ILE A 33 15.52 6.83 -8.27
N VAL A 34 14.41 6.10 -8.18
CA VAL A 34 13.73 5.52 -9.33
C VAL A 34 12.90 6.61 -9.99
N LEU A 35 13.14 6.83 -11.27
CA LEU A 35 12.47 7.80 -12.14
C LEU A 35 11.45 7.09 -13.03
N PRO A 36 10.57 7.83 -13.73
CA PRO A 36 9.56 7.22 -14.59
C PRO A 36 10.18 6.38 -15.71
N ALA A 37 11.32 6.82 -16.27
CA ALA A 37 12.02 6.11 -17.33
C ALA A 37 12.51 4.72 -16.89
N ASP A 38 12.96 4.58 -15.64
CA ASP A 38 13.41 3.31 -15.09
C ASP A 38 12.26 2.31 -14.99
N LEU A 39 11.07 2.79 -14.59
CA LEU A 39 9.86 1.96 -14.54
C LEU A 39 9.37 1.63 -15.95
N GLN A 40 9.39 2.58 -16.89
CA GLN A 40 8.97 2.36 -18.28
C GLN A 40 9.82 1.31 -19.01
N ALA A 41 11.05 1.07 -18.58
CA ALA A 41 11.90 -0.01 -19.09
C ALA A 41 11.46 -1.42 -18.64
N LEU A 42 10.59 -1.52 -17.62
CA LEU A 42 10.08 -2.78 -17.09
C LEU A 42 8.74 -3.16 -17.75
N PRO A 43 8.44 -4.47 -17.87
CA PRO A 43 7.17 -4.91 -18.42
C PRO A 43 6.01 -4.43 -17.55
N ARG A 44 4.95 -3.97 -18.21
CA ARG A 44 3.69 -3.63 -17.53
C ARG A 44 2.84 -4.87 -17.34
N GLN A 45 2.11 -4.89 -16.23
CA GLN A 45 1.17 -5.94 -15.88
C GLN A 45 -0.20 -5.36 -15.54
N GLU A 46 -1.24 -6.02 -16.01
CA GLU A 46 -2.62 -5.81 -15.59
C GLU A 46 -3.04 -6.86 -14.56
N LEU A 47 -3.83 -6.44 -13.58
CA LEU A 47 -4.30 -7.29 -12.50
C LEU A 47 -5.73 -6.94 -12.12
N THR A 48 -6.64 -7.89 -12.34
CA THR A 48 -8.02 -7.79 -11.83
C THR A 48 -8.15 -8.62 -10.57
N ARG A 49 -8.36 -7.96 -9.43
CA ARG A 49 -8.54 -8.61 -8.11
C ARG A 49 -9.48 -7.82 -7.23
N ASP A 50 -10.07 -8.53 -6.26
CA ASP A 50 -10.85 -7.91 -5.21
C ASP A 50 -9.93 -7.09 -4.30
N PHE A 51 -10.45 -5.98 -3.80
CA PHE A 51 -9.80 -5.19 -2.78
C PHE A 51 -10.51 -5.38 -1.44
N HIS A 52 -9.77 -5.79 -0.42
CA HIS A 52 -10.32 -6.06 0.91
C HIS A 52 -9.85 -5.02 1.93
N CYS A 53 -10.80 -4.40 2.63
CA CYS A 53 -10.48 -3.51 3.74
C CYS A 53 -10.44 -4.27 5.08
N VAL A 54 -9.55 -3.84 5.97
CA VAL A 54 -9.52 -4.33 7.36
C VAL A 54 -10.86 -4.07 8.07
N THR A 55 -11.60 -3.03 7.66
CA THR A 55 -12.93 -2.72 8.17
C THR A 55 -14.07 -3.49 7.49
N THR A 56 -13.79 -4.68 6.96
CA THR A 56 -14.75 -5.73 6.53
C THR A 56 -15.51 -5.52 5.22
N TRP A 57 -15.31 -4.42 4.51
CA TRP A 57 -15.88 -4.25 3.16
C TRP A 57 -14.89 -4.67 2.07
N THR A 58 -15.45 -5.11 0.95
CA THR A 58 -14.73 -5.55 -0.25
C THR A 58 -15.22 -4.76 -1.46
N VAL A 59 -14.33 -4.43 -2.38
CA VAL A 59 -14.71 -3.97 -3.73
C VAL A 59 -14.30 -5.06 -4.70
N PRO A 60 -15.26 -5.72 -5.37
CA PRO A 60 -14.95 -6.81 -6.27
C PRO A 60 -14.36 -6.31 -7.60
N GLY A 61 -13.51 -7.14 -8.23
CA GLY A 61 -13.09 -6.98 -9.62
C GLY A 61 -12.39 -5.65 -9.94
N VAL A 62 -11.57 -5.14 -9.02
CA VAL A 62 -10.81 -3.90 -9.25
C VAL A 62 -9.67 -4.19 -10.23
N GLN A 63 -9.58 -3.40 -11.30
CA GLN A 63 -8.54 -3.55 -12.32
C GLN A 63 -7.42 -2.55 -12.04
N TRP A 64 -6.21 -3.06 -11.87
CA TRP A 64 -4.99 -2.28 -11.68
C TRP A 64 -4.04 -2.52 -12.83
N ALA A 65 -3.25 -1.51 -13.20
CA ALA A 65 -2.09 -1.72 -14.05
C ALA A 65 -0.87 -0.95 -13.52
N GLY A 66 0.30 -1.48 -13.81
CA GLY A 66 1.59 -0.95 -13.39
C GLY A 66 2.69 -1.97 -13.57
N TRP A 67 3.62 -2.04 -12.62
CA TRP A 67 4.78 -2.92 -12.68
C TRP A 67 4.75 -3.93 -11.54
N ALA A 68 5.08 -5.19 -11.84
CA ALA A 68 5.21 -6.19 -10.79
C ALA A 68 6.30 -5.75 -9.80
N PHE A 69 6.00 -5.80 -8.50
CA PHE A 69 6.98 -5.44 -7.49
C PHE A 69 8.22 -6.34 -7.58
N ARG A 70 8.03 -7.61 -7.94
CA ARG A 70 9.12 -8.54 -8.23
C ARG A 70 10.08 -8.00 -9.29
N ASP A 71 9.57 -7.54 -10.42
CA ASP A 71 10.41 -7.05 -11.52
C ASP A 71 11.14 -5.76 -11.13
N VAL A 72 10.45 -4.86 -10.42
CA VAL A 72 11.07 -3.66 -9.84
C VAL A 72 12.17 -4.03 -8.85
N TRP A 73 11.91 -5.04 -8.00
CA TRP A 73 12.90 -5.53 -7.05
C TRP A 73 14.12 -6.09 -7.76
N GLU A 74 13.94 -7.05 -8.67
CA GLU A 74 15.02 -7.76 -9.34
C GLU A 74 15.86 -6.81 -10.22
N ALA A 75 15.22 -5.89 -10.95
CA ALA A 75 15.91 -5.00 -11.87
C ALA A 75 16.54 -3.77 -11.21
N LEU A 76 15.89 -3.19 -10.18
CA LEU A 76 16.27 -1.86 -9.65
C LEU A 76 16.72 -1.89 -8.19
N LEU A 77 16.10 -2.71 -7.34
CA LEU A 77 16.36 -2.65 -5.88
C LEU A 77 17.41 -3.66 -5.42
N ALA A 78 17.34 -4.90 -5.91
CA ALA A 78 18.27 -5.97 -5.57
C ALA A 78 19.73 -5.64 -5.91
N PRO A 79 20.05 -4.98 -7.05
CA PRO A 79 21.44 -4.62 -7.38
C PRO A 79 22.09 -3.68 -6.36
N VAL A 80 21.29 -2.86 -5.66
CA VAL A 80 21.79 -1.93 -4.63
C VAL A 80 21.56 -2.44 -3.21
N ALA A 81 20.72 -3.45 -3.02
CA ALA A 81 20.38 -3.97 -1.70
C ALA A 81 21.57 -4.72 -1.10
N ARG A 82 21.83 -4.49 0.20
CA ARG A 82 22.79 -5.31 0.94
C ARG A 82 22.15 -6.66 1.31
N PRO A 83 22.92 -7.74 1.49
CA PRO A 83 22.39 -9.01 1.98
C PRO A 83 21.61 -8.86 3.30
N GLY A 84 20.55 -9.66 3.46
CA GLY A 84 19.75 -9.70 4.68
C GLY A 84 18.55 -8.75 4.73
N VAL A 85 18.16 -8.11 3.63
CA VAL A 85 16.87 -7.39 3.56
C VAL A 85 15.72 -8.39 3.73
N THR A 86 14.86 -8.15 4.71
CA THR A 86 13.69 -8.98 4.99
C THR A 86 12.39 -8.19 4.93
N HIS A 87 12.44 -6.86 4.96
CA HIS A 87 11.27 -5.99 4.98
C HIS A 87 11.51 -4.76 4.11
N VAL A 88 10.41 -4.22 3.58
CA VAL A 88 10.40 -2.91 2.91
C VAL A 88 9.43 -2.02 3.66
N GLN A 89 9.90 -0.86 4.12
CA GLN A 89 9.05 0.19 4.65
C GLN A 89 8.74 1.21 3.56
N PHE A 90 7.46 1.30 3.24
CA PHE A 90 6.90 2.26 2.31
C PHE A 90 6.53 3.55 3.03
N ARG A 91 6.75 4.68 2.37
CA ARG A 91 6.41 6.02 2.88
C ARG A 91 5.57 6.75 1.85
N ALA A 92 4.48 7.33 2.31
CA ALA A 92 3.57 8.14 1.52
C ALA A 92 3.88 9.63 1.67
N LEU A 93 3.42 10.41 0.70
CA LEU A 93 3.53 11.86 0.70
C LEU A 93 2.83 12.54 1.89
N ASP A 94 1.73 11.97 2.40
CA ASP A 94 1.00 12.43 3.59
C ASP A 94 1.66 12.00 4.92
N GLY A 95 2.85 11.39 4.84
CA GLY A 95 3.59 10.87 5.99
C GLY A 95 3.10 9.53 6.51
N TYR A 96 2.10 8.89 5.89
CA TYR A 96 1.74 7.51 6.22
C TYR A 96 2.91 6.57 5.93
N ARG A 97 3.11 5.59 6.81
CA ARG A 97 4.17 4.59 6.65
C ARG A 97 3.60 3.22 6.92
N VAL A 98 4.03 2.26 6.12
CA VAL A 98 3.69 0.86 6.33
C VAL A 98 4.86 -0.01 5.96
N SER A 99 5.09 -1.08 6.72
CA SER A 99 6.09 -2.08 6.38
C SER A 99 5.41 -3.39 6.02
N VAL A 100 6.00 -4.04 5.02
CA VAL A 100 5.59 -5.34 4.51
C VAL A 100 6.83 -6.23 4.43
N PRO A 101 6.76 -7.50 4.86
CA PRO A 101 7.83 -8.45 4.63
C PRO A 101 8.15 -8.59 3.14
N LEU A 102 9.43 -8.66 2.80
CA LEU A 102 9.87 -8.80 1.41
C LEU A 102 9.30 -10.07 0.77
N GLU A 103 9.18 -11.16 1.53
CA GLU A 103 8.55 -12.42 1.07
C GLU A 103 7.11 -12.22 0.55
N GLU A 104 6.33 -11.32 1.16
CA GLU A 104 4.96 -11.02 0.74
C GLU A 104 4.94 -10.17 -0.52
N LEU A 105 5.90 -9.24 -0.66
CA LEU A 105 6.01 -8.35 -1.80
C LEU A 105 6.49 -9.06 -3.06
N LEU A 106 7.30 -10.11 -2.90
CA LEU A 106 7.79 -10.93 -4.01
C LEU A 106 6.75 -11.98 -4.45
N ARG A 107 5.63 -12.15 -3.75
CA ARG A 107 4.54 -13.01 -4.23
C ARG A 107 3.90 -12.45 -5.51
N GLY A 108 3.32 -13.34 -6.31
CA GLY A 108 2.60 -12.94 -7.53
C GLY A 108 1.41 -12.04 -7.22
N GLY A 109 1.14 -11.08 -8.12
CA GLY A 109 0.01 -10.16 -7.98
C GLY A 109 0.26 -8.93 -7.10
N VAL A 110 1.51 -8.63 -6.75
CA VAL A 110 1.88 -7.36 -6.11
C VAL A 110 2.37 -6.39 -7.18
N LEU A 111 1.76 -5.20 -7.26
CA LEU A 111 2.11 -4.16 -8.21
C LEU A 111 2.53 -2.86 -7.53
N LEU A 112 3.47 -2.15 -8.14
CA LEU A 112 3.51 -0.70 -8.08
C LEU A 112 2.60 -0.17 -9.20
N ALA A 113 1.42 0.30 -8.83
CA ALA A 113 0.37 0.68 -9.78
C ALA A 113 0.32 2.20 -10.01
N ASP A 114 0.09 2.58 -11.26
CA ASP A 114 -0.15 3.96 -11.71
C ASP A 114 -1.52 4.11 -12.41
N THR A 115 -2.24 3.00 -12.60
CA THR A 115 -3.50 2.93 -13.35
C THR A 115 -4.56 2.17 -12.55
N LEU A 116 -5.79 2.67 -12.58
CA LEU A 116 -6.98 2.08 -11.96
C LEU A 116 -8.14 2.09 -12.97
N ASN A 117 -8.71 0.92 -13.26
CA ASN A 117 -9.84 0.73 -14.17
C ASN A 117 -9.59 1.38 -15.56
N GLY A 118 -8.41 1.15 -16.13
CA GLY A 118 -8.01 1.66 -17.45
C GLY A 118 -7.72 3.16 -17.49
N GLN A 119 -7.73 3.88 -16.35
CA GLN A 119 -7.45 5.31 -16.27
C GLN A 119 -6.25 5.57 -15.36
N PRO A 120 -5.44 6.62 -15.61
CA PRO A 120 -4.41 7.05 -14.67
C PRO A 120 -4.98 7.25 -13.27
N LEU A 121 -4.19 6.98 -12.23
CA LEU A 121 -4.64 7.18 -10.86
C LEU A 121 -5.04 8.64 -10.64
N GLY A 122 -6.27 8.83 -10.15
CA GLY A 122 -6.64 10.10 -9.53
C GLY A 122 -5.88 10.30 -8.22
N VAL A 123 -5.71 11.57 -7.83
CA VAL A 123 -5.04 11.92 -6.55
C VAL A 123 -5.66 11.15 -5.38
N ARG A 124 -7.00 11.08 -5.29
CA ARG A 124 -7.71 10.34 -4.23
C ARG A 124 -7.36 8.84 -4.14
N HIS A 125 -6.93 8.26 -5.25
CA HIS A 125 -6.57 6.85 -5.35
C HIS A 125 -5.07 6.60 -5.20
N GLY A 126 -4.28 7.65 -4.98
CA GLY A 126 -2.87 7.54 -4.60
C GLY A 126 -1.88 7.87 -5.70
N ALA A 127 -2.25 8.73 -6.65
CA ALA A 127 -1.34 9.21 -7.68
C ALA A 127 -0.01 9.78 -7.13
N PRO A 128 1.08 9.73 -7.92
CA PRO A 128 1.18 9.07 -9.23
C PRO A 128 1.41 7.56 -9.12
N LEU A 129 1.80 7.06 -7.95
CA LEU A 129 2.21 5.68 -7.73
C LEU A 129 1.73 5.18 -6.38
N ARG A 130 1.29 3.92 -6.33
CA ARG A 130 0.86 3.26 -5.09
C ARG A 130 1.24 1.79 -5.06
N LEU A 131 1.25 1.20 -3.87
CA LEU A 131 1.34 -0.24 -3.72
C LEU A 131 -0.05 -0.88 -3.85
N VAL A 132 -0.11 -1.98 -4.61
CA VAL A 132 -1.26 -2.87 -4.72
C VAL A 132 -0.80 -4.29 -4.39
N ALA A 133 -1.30 -4.84 -3.29
CA ALA A 133 -1.05 -6.20 -2.82
C ALA A 133 -2.40 -6.81 -2.39
N PRO A 134 -3.16 -7.43 -3.32
CA PRO A 134 -4.53 -7.88 -3.07
C PRO A 134 -4.64 -8.98 -2.01
N GLN A 135 -3.58 -9.76 -1.82
CA GLN A 135 -3.48 -10.77 -0.76
C GLN A 135 -3.36 -10.15 0.64
N LEU A 136 -3.09 -8.85 0.74
CA LEU A 136 -2.98 -8.11 2.00
C LEU A 136 -4.15 -7.13 2.15
N TYR A 137 -4.57 -6.87 3.38
CA TYR A 137 -5.60 -5.86 3.65
C TYR A 137 -5.17 -4.46 3.18
N GLY A 138 -6.18 -3.62 2.90
CA GLY A 138 -6.01 -2.26 2.39
C GLY A 138 -5.06 -1.36 3.19
N ALA A 139 -4.86 -1.61 4.48
CA ALA A 139 -3.88 -0.89 5.30
C ALA A 139 -2.43 -1.04 4.79
N LYS A 140 -2.10 -2.18 4.15
CA LYS A 140 -0.79 -2.42 3.53
C LYS A 140 -0.67 -1.80 2.13
N ASN A 141 -1.80 -1.52 1.48
CA ASN A 141 -1.87 -0.97 0.13
C ASN A 141 -1.74 0.57 0.19
N ILE A 142 -0.51 1.04 0.41
CA ILE A 142 -0.16 2.46 0.59
C ILE A 142 -0.39 3.28 -0.69
N LYS A 143 -0.87 4.52 -0.51
CA LYS A 143 -1.13 5.51 -1.56
C LYS A 143 -0.02 6.57 -1.59
N HIS A 144 0.11 7.31 -2.69
CA HIS A 144 1.03 8.44 -2.81
C HIS A 144 2.47 8.06 -2.46
N LEU A 145 2.95 6.94 -3.01
CA LEU A 145 4.22 6.36 -2.66
C LEU A 145 5.39 7.28 -3.07
N THR A 146 6.24 7.63 -2.11
CA THR A 146 7.38 8.55 -2.32
C THR A 146 8.72 7.94 -1.95
N ALA A 147 8.75 6.97 -1.03
CA ALA A 147 9.99 6.31 -0.65
C ALA A 147 9.83 4.85 -0.24
N LEU A 148 10.89 4.10 -0.50
CA LEU A 148 11.15 2.76 0.02
C LEU A 148 12.38 2.81 0.94
N GLU A 149 12.27 2.14 2.08
CA GLU A 149 13.37 1.91 3.00
C GLU A 149 13.55 0.40 3.15
N LEU A 150 14.72 -0.11 2.76
CA LEU A 150 15.05 -1.52 2.89
C LEU A 150 15.52 -1.81 4.32
N LEU A 151 14.95 -2.83 4.95
CA LEU A 151 15.17 -3.15 6.36
C LEU A 151 15.57 -4.61 6.53
N THR A 152 16.41 -4.90 7.52
CA THR A 152 16.81 -6.26 7.91
C THR A 152 15.84 -6.91 8.90
N GLY A 153 14.81 -6.17 9.36
CA GLY A 153 13.78 -6.66 10.25
C GLY A 153 12.56 -5.73 10.29
N PRO A 154 11.52 -6.09 11.06
CA PRO A 154 10.33 -5.27 11.18
C PRO A 154 10.68 -3.92 11.84
N PRO A 155 10.10 -2.79 11.38
CA PRO A 155 10.38 -1.49 11.96
C PRO A 155 9.88 -1.39 13.40
N HIS A 156 10.44 -0.44 14.15
CA HIS A 156 9.93 -0.12 15.48
C HIS A 156 8.50 0.43 15.37
N ALA A 157 7.58 -0.21 16.08
CA ALA A 157 6.19 0.19 16.15
C ALA A 157 5.80 0.34 17.62
N SER A 158 4.99 1.35 17.93
CA SER A 158 4.44 1.52 19.28
C SER A 158 3.62 0.28 19.66
N LEU A 159 3.50 0.01 20.96
CA LEU A 159 2.71 -1.12 21.45
C LEU A 159 1.28 -1.10 20.89
N ALA A 160 0.61 0.06 20.93
CA ALA A 160 -0.72 0.23 20.34
C ALA A 160 -0.75 -0.08 18.82
N GLY A 161 0.25 0.37 18.06
CA GLY A 161 0.35 0.09 16.63
C GLY A 161 0.56 -1.39 16.34
N ARG A 162 1.38 -2.07 17.15
CA ARG A 162 1.59 -3.52 17.05
C ARG A 162 0.34 -4.31 17.37
N LEU A 163 -0.54 -3.82 18.22
CA LEU A 163 -1.78 -4.53 18.58
C LEU A 163 -2.87 -4.34 17.51
N LEU A 164 -3.02 -3.12 16.98
CA LEU A 164 -4.12 -2.79 16.07
C LEU A 164 -3.89 -3.20 14.62
N ILE A 165 -2.63 -3.20 14.14
CA ILE A 165 -2.31 -3.52 12.75
C ILE A 165 -1.44 -4.77 12.72
N HIS A 166 -1.92 -5.80 12.02
CA HIS A 166 -1.13 -7.02 11.87
C HIS A 166 0.18 -6.76 11.11
N PRO A 167 1.33 -7.34 11.53
CA PRO A 167 2.61 -7.19 10.86
C PRO A 167 2.57 -7.57 9.38
N ARG A 168 1.91 -8.70 9.05
CA ARG A 168 1.70 -9.21 7.69
C ARG A 168 0.41 -8.67 7.06
N GLY A 169 -0.74 -9.11 7.56
CA GLY A 169 -2.05 -8.58 7.20
C GLY A 169 -2.69 -9.32 6.04
N GLN A 170 -2.46 -10.63 5.95
CA GLN A 170 -3.02 -11.51 4.92
C GLN A 170 -4.55 -11.61 5.04
N VAL A 171 -5.22 -11.55 3.89
CA VAL A 171 -6.68 -11.63 3.81
C VAL A 171 -7.18 -13.04 4.10
N ASP A 172 -6.55 -14.07 3.51
CA ASP A 172 -6.99 -15.47 3.59
C ASP A 172 -6.91 -16.05 5.01
N LEU A 173 -5.99 -15.51 5.82
CA LEU A 173 -5.80 -15.89 7.23
C LEU A 173 -6.58 -15.00 8.21
N GLU A 174 -7.40 -14.08 7.71
CA GLU A 174 -8.11 -13.06 8.48
C GLU A 174 -7.21 -12.26 9.45
N GLU A 175 -5.98 -11.94 9.05
CA GLU A 175 -5.00 -11.24 9.88
C GLU A 175 -5.33 -9.74 10.04
N ARG A 176 -6.40 -9.42 10.77
CA ARG A 176 -6.87 -8.03 10.96
C ARG A 176 -6.07 -7.30 12.03
N SER A 177 -5.78 -7.99 13.13
CA SER A 177 -5.04 -7.49 14.29
C SER A 177 -4.02 -8.55 14.75
N SER A 178 -2.96 -8.12 15.43
CA SER A 178 -2.00 -9.03 16.04
C SER A 178 -2.55 -9.81 17.23
N LEU A 179 -3.74 -9.45 17.72
CA LEU A 179 -4.37 -10.10 18.86
C LEU A 179 -5.44 -11.10 18.42
N PRO A 180 -5.33 -12.39 18.78
CA PRO A 180 -6.45 -13.31 18.64
C PRO A 180 -7.57 -12.98 19.65
N PRO A 181 -8.81 -13.44 19.40
CA PRO A 181 -9.25 -14.16 18.21
C PRO A 181 -9.71 -13.20 17.09
N GLN A 182 -9.35 -13.49 15.84
CA GLN A 182 -9.63 -12.58 14.70
C GLN A 182 -11.13 -12.30 14.49
N ARG A 183 -12.01 -13.26 14.83
CA ARG A 183 -13.48 -13.09 14.82
C ARG A 183 -13.95 -11.90 15.66
N PHE A 184 -13.29 -11.63 16.79
CA PHE A 184 -13.63 -10.50 17.65
C PHE A 184 -13.34 -9.18 16.93
N TRP A 185 -12.17 -9.06 16.32
CA TRP A 185 -11.79 -7.88 15.54
C TRP A 185 -12.68 -7.68 14.31
N ARG A 186 -13.03 -8.78 13.62
CA ARG A 186 -13.98 -8.74 12.50
C ARG A 186 -15.33 -8.14 12.95
N TRP A 187 -15.89 -8.61 14.07
CA TRP A 187 -17.12 -8.05 14.63
C TRP A 187 -16.95 -6.58 15.04
N LEU A 188 -15.89 -6.25 15.77
CA LEU A 188 -15.61 -4.90 16.24
C LEU A 188 -15.49 -3.90 15.09
N TYR A 189 -14.81 -4.29 14.01
CA TYR A 189 -14.68 -3.46 12.82
C TYR A 189 -15.96 -3.39 11.99
N ALA A 190 -16.71 -4.49 11.89
CA ALA A 190 -18.00 -4.50 11.21
C ALA A 190 -19.02 -3.56 11.88
N ALA A 191 -19.03 -3.50 13.21
CA ALA A 191 -19.88 -2.57 13.96
C ALA A 191 -19.56 -1.09 13.66
N GLN A 192 -18.30 -0.77 13.37
CA GLN A 192 -17.86 0.58 13.04
C GLN A 192 -18.06 0.94 11.55
N LEU A 193 -18.30 -0.05 10.69
CA LEU A 193 -18.38 0.13 9.24
C LEU A 193 -19.43 1.16 8.78
N PRO A 194 -20.69 1.17 9.28
CA PRO A 194 -21.70 2.12 8.82
C PRO A 194 -21.34 3.59 9.13
N ALA A 195 -20.63 3.83 10.23
CA ALA A 195 -20.14 5.17 10.56
C ALA A 195 -18.98 5.58 9.64
N PHE A 196 -18.06 4.65 9.38
CA PHE A 196 -16.92 4.87 8.48
C PHE A 196 -17.36 5.14 7.03
N LEU A 197 -18.28 4.33 6.47
CA LEU A 197 -18.79 4.53 5.11
C LEU A 197 -19.54 5.87 4.98
N ARG A 198 -20.35 6.25 5.97
CA ARG A 198 -21.01 7.57 5.98
C ARG A 198 -20.00 8.71 6.01
N HIS A 199 -18.92 8.58 6.78
CA HIS A 199 -17.87 9.58 6.85
C HIS A 199 -17.11 9.72 5.52
N THR A 200 -16.67 8.61 4.94
CA THR A 200 -15.95 8.60 3.66
C THR A 200 -16.81 9.08 2.49
N ALA A 201 -18.08 8.68 2.42
CA ALA A 201 -19.02 9.18 1.42
C ALA A 201 -19.25 10.70 1.51
N ARG A 202 -19.22 11.29 2.72
CA ARG A 202 -19.26 12.74 2.90
C ARG A 202 -18.02 13.41 2.33
N LEU A 203 -16.83 12.87 2.60
CA LEU A 203 -15.56 13.39 2.07
C LEU A 203 -15.44 13.27 0.54
N ASP A 204 -16.11 12.29 -0.06
CA ASP A 204 -16.21 12.18 -1.51
C ASP A 204 -17.14 13.24 -2.12
N ARG A 205 -18.19 13.66 -1.41
CA ARG A 205 -19.07 14.76 -1.85
C ARG A 205 -18.47 16.15 -1.65
N THR A 206 -17.70 16.38 -0.57
CA THR A 206 -17.22 17.72 -0.20
C THR A 206 -15.90 18.14 -0.83
N GLY A 207 -15.20 17.26 -1.57
CA GLY A 207 -13.95 17.62 -2.24
C GLY A 207 -13.90 17.27 -3.72
N GLY A 208 -15.07 17.30 -4.37
CA GLY A 208 -15.23 17.20 -5.83
C GLY A 208 -15.32 18.57 -6.51
N GLY A 209 -14.53 19.55 -6.04
CA GLY A 209 -14.31 20.83 -6.68
C GLY A 209 -12.83 20.99 -6.98
#